data_AF-A0AAE0UBJ9-F1
#
_entry.id   AF-A0AAE0UBJ9-F1
#
_cell.length_a   1.000
_cell.length_b   1.000
_cell.length_c   1.000
_cell.angle_alpha   90.00
_cell.angle_beta   90.00
_cell.angle_gamma   90.00
#
_symmetry.space_group_name_H-M   'P 1'
#
loop_
_entity.id
_entity.type
_entity.pdbx_description
1 polymer ?
#
loop_
_entity_poly.entity_id
_entity_poly.type
_entity_poly.pdbx_seq_one_letter_code
_entity_poly.pdbx_strand_id
1 'polypeptide(L)'
;MFITPQESHLISVRAGQGDLAGLSVSVKTLAQRENVSEAEVLIACKDDFQRTAAHIAAQLGQRSSIETLAALLGSEENKTTYFNMANRFTGDRPVHTAMRYGYLNVLRTLVAHGADPTAKNRFGDTVLDYPGDYEMDEARSIVDEYKAKSPEACP
;
A
#
# COMPACT_ATOMS: atom_id res chain seq x y z
N MET A 1 10.24 2.97 19.99
CA MET A 1 8.83 3.10 19.59
C MET A 1 8.06 1.88 20.06
N PHE A 2 7.00 2.09 20.84
CA PHE A 2 6.10 1.04 21.31
C PHE A 2 4.68 1.30 20.78
N ILE A 3 4.35 0.63 19.66
CA ILE A 3 2.99 0.59 19.14
C ILE A 3 2.35 -0.71 19.60
N THR A 4 1.19 -0.62 20.25
CA THR A 4 0.46 -1.82 20.68
C THR A 4 -0.20 -2.52 19.49
N PRO A 5 -0.44 -3.84 19.56
CA PRO A 5 -1.20 -4.55 18.54
C PRO A 5 -2.59 -3.95 18.28
N GLN A 6 -3.25 -3.43 19.32
CA GLN A 6 -4.55 -2.77 19.22
C GLN A 6 -4.48 -1.47 18.40
N GLU A 7 -3.42 -0.68 18.58
CA GLU A 7 -3.20 0.56 17.82
C GLU A 7 -2.89 0.28 16.35
N SER A 8 -2.03 -0.72 16.09
CA SER A 8 -1.74 -1.18 14.72
C SER A 8 -3.00 -1.69 14.02
N HIS A 9 -3.81 -2.49 14.73
CA HIS A 9 -5.08 -2.98 14.21
C HIS A 9 -6.06 -1.83 13.92
N LEU A 10 -6.17 -0.85 14.81
CA LEU A 10 -7.06 0.29 14.65
C LEU A 10 -6.69 1.14 13.43
N ILE A 11 -5.40 1.40 13.19
CA ILE A 11 -4.93 2.10 11.99
C ILE A 11 -5.33 1.34 10.73
N SER A 12 -5.12 0.01 10.73
CA SER A 12 -5.45 -0.86 9.61
C SER A 12 -6.95 -0.88 9.31
N VAL A 13 -7.78 -0.97 10.35
CA VAL A 13 -9.26 -0.92 10.24
C VAL A 13 -9.72 0.42 9.69
N ARG A 14 -9.21 1.54 10.21
CA ARG A 14 -9.58 2.88 9.73
C ARG A 14 -9.21 3.09 8.26
N ALA A 15 -8.02 2.64 7.85
CA ALA A 15 -7.62 2.68 6.46
C ALA A 15 -8.54 1.83 5.56
N GLY A 16 -8.96 0.67 6.04
CA GLY A 16 -9.92 -0.20 5.33
C GLY A 16 -11.34 0.33 5.25
N GLN A 17 -11.80 1.05 6.27
CA GLN A 17 -13.14 1.65 6.32
C GLN A 17 -13.23 3.00 5.59
N GLY A 18 -12.09 3.61 5.25
CA GLY A 18 -12.06 4.96 4.69
C GLY A 18 -12.28 6.06 5.74
N ASP A 19 -12.05 5.78 7.03
CA ASP A 19 -12.05 6.79 8.09
C ASP A 19 -10.77 7.64 8.03
N LEU A 20 -10.72 8.57 7.08
CA LEU A 20 -9.52 9.38 6.78
C LEU A 20 -9.14 10.29 7.95
N ALA A 21 -10.15 10.86 8.62
CA ALA A 21 -9.96 11.75 9.76
C ALA A 21 -9.40 10.98 10.96
N GLY A 22 -10.04 9.86 11.33
CA GLY A 22 -9.56 9.02 12.41
C GLY A 22 -8.20 8.40 12.09
N LEU A 23 -7.93 8.01 10.85
CA LEU A 23 -6.64 7.49 10.41
C LEU A 23 -5.53 8.52 10.66
N SER A 24 -5.73 9.74 10.15
CA SER A 24 -4.76 10.84 10.31
C SER A 24 -4.52 11.19 11.77
N VAL A 25 -5.58 11.27 12.57
CA VAL A 25 -5.48 11.56 14.01
C VAL A 25 -4.74 10.45 14.75
N SER A 26 -4.98 9.19 14.42
CA SER A 26 -4.31 8.05 15.06
C SER A 26 -2.82 8.09 14.82
N VAL A 27 -2.42 8.23 13.56
CA VAL A 27 -1.02 8.23 13.15
C VAL A 27 -0.29 9.41 13.77
N LYS A 28 -0.85 10.62 13.69
CA LYS A 28 -0.25 11.83 14.27
C LYS A 28 -0.15 11.77 15.79
N THR A 29 -1.17 11.27 16.48
CA THR A 29 -1.15 11.11 17.94
C THR A 29 -0.05 10.14 18.37
N LEU A 30 0.12 9.02 17.65
CA LEU A 30 1.19 8.05 17.94
C LEU A 30 2.58 8.60 17.60
N ALA A 31 2.71 9.29 16.46
CA ALA A 31 3.95 9.97 16.07
C ALA A 31 4.41 10.95 17.15
N GLN A 32 3.47 11.76 17.65
CA GLN A 32 3.73 12.70 18.75
C GLN A 32 4.06 12.00 20.07
N ARG A 33 3.33 10.94 20.44
CA ARG A 33 3.55 10.21 21.70
C ARG A 33 4.93 9.55 21.73
N GLU A 34 5.30 8.92 20.62
CA GLU A 34 6.55 8.16 20.52
C GLU A 34 7.74 9.05 20.10
N ASN A 35 7.49 10.33 19.80
CA ASN A 35 8.46 11.30 19.29
C ASN A 35 9.20 10.80 18.04
N VAL A 36 8.44 10.34 17.07
CA VAL A 36 8.90 9.78 15.78
C VAL A 36 8.05 10.32 14.63
N SER A 37 8.49 10.10 13.39
CA SER A 37 7.73 10.53 12.21
C SER A 37 6.46 9.69 11.98
N GLU A 38 5.46 10.24 11.30
CA GLU A 38 4.25 9.51 10.88
C GLU A 38 4.60 8.31 9.98
N ALA A 39 5.66 8.44 9.18
CA ALA A 39 6.16 7.35 8.34
C ALA A 39 6.67 6.18 9.19
N GLU A 40 7.43 6.43 10.25
CA GLU A 40 7.90 5.39 11.17
C GLU A 40 6.74 4.67 11.85
N VAL A 41 5.68 5.42 12.26
CA VAL A 41 4.44 4.83 12.79
C VAL A 41 3.83 3.88 11.77
N LEU A 42 3.61 4.34 10.54
CA LEU A 42 2.98 3.54 9.50
C LEU A 42 3.80 2.30 9.15
N ILE A 43 5.12 2.43 9.05
CA ILE A 43 6.06 1.34 8.77
C ILE A 43 6.03 0.28 9.89
N ALA A 44 5.92 0.71 11.16
CA ALA A 44 5.84 -0.20 12.30
C ALA A 44 4.46 -0.85 12.46
N CYS A 45 3.38 -0.19 12.03
CA CYS A 45 2.01 -0.71 12.09
C CYS A 45 1.75 -1.81 11.05
N LYS A 46 1.89 -3.06 11.49
CA LYS A 46 1.54 -4.25 10.71
C LYS A 46 0.62 -5.16 11.52
N ASP A 47 -0.25 -5.89 10.84
CA ASP A 47 -1.05 -6.94 11.46
C ASP A 47 -0.22 -8.24 11.66
N ASP A 48 -0.85 -9.28 12.21
CA ASP A 48 -0.20 -10.59 12.43
C ASP A 48 0.30 -11.26 11.13
N PHE A 49 -0.23 -10.83 9.98
CA PHE A 49 0.14 -11.28 8.64
C PHE A 49 1.21 -10.39 8.00
N GLN A 50 1.82 -9.47 8.76
CA GLN A 50 2.74 -8.45 8.28
C GLN A 50 2.14 -7.54 7.20
N ARG A 51 0.81 -7.42 7.16
CA ARG A 51 0.12 -6.51 6.25
C ARG A 51 0.12 -5.12 6.84
N THR A 52 0.49 -4.15 6.02
CA THR A 52 0.37 -2.72 6.31
C THR A 52 -1.06 -2.22 6.08
N ALA A 53 -1.38 -1.04 6.58
CA ALA A 53 -2.67 -0.39 6.32
C ALA A 53 -2.98 -0.22 4.81
N ALA A 54 -1.95 -0.07 3.95
CA ALA A 54 -2.11 -0.04 2.50
C ALA A 54 -2.65 -1.37 1.92
N HIS A 55 -2.30 -2.53 2.49
CA HIS A 55 -2.87 -3.80 2.06
C HIS A 55 -4.37 -3.85 2.36
N ILE A 56 -4.78 -3.40 3.54
CA ILE A 56 -6.19 -3.42 3.95
C ILE A 56 -7.01 -2.42 3.13
N ALA A 57 -6.47 -1.22 2.90
CA ALA A 57 -7.08 -0.24 2.01
C ALA A 57 -7.21 -0.79 0.57
N ALA A 58 -6.17 -1.46 0.05
CA ALA A 58 -6.20 -2.09 -1.27
C ALA A 58 -7.19 -3.24 -1.35
N GLN A 59 -7.31 -4.06 -0.30
CA GLN A 59 -8.29 -5.15 -0.22
C GLN A 59 -9.75 -4.64 -0.25
N LEU A 60 -10.00 -3.42 0.23
CA LEU A 60 -11.33 -2.83 0.33
C LEU A 60 -11.60 -1.72 -0.68
N GLY A 61 -10.72 -1.52 -1.66
CA GLY A 61 -10.91 -0.53 -2.73
C GLY A 61 -10.79 0.93 -2.28
N GLN A 62 -10.17 1.20 -1.13
CA GLN A 62 -10.14 2.53 -0.51
C GLN A 62 -9.04 3.42 -1.10
N ARG A 63 -9.30 3.97 -2.29
CA ARG A 63 -8.40 4.90 -2.98
C ARG A 63 -8.01 6.11 -2.10
N SER A 64 -8.98 6.75 -1.45
CA SER A 64 -8.74 7.94 -0.62
C SER A 64 -7.88 7.64 0.62
N SER A 65 -7.93 6.41 1.13
CA SER A 65 -7.03 5.96 2.19
C SER A 65 -5.59 5.86 1.70
N ILE A 66 -5.36 5.40 0.47
CA ILE A 66 -4.01 5.39 -0.13
C ILE A 66 -3.45 6.80 -0.27
N GLU A 67 -4.26 7.76 -0.75
CA GLU A 67 -3.86 9.18 -0.84
C GLU A 67 -3.52 9.76 0.54
N THR A 68 -4.33 9.45 1.55
CA THR A 68 -4.10 9.90 2.93
C THR A 68 -2.82 9.30 3.50
N LEU A 69 -2.59 8.01 3.29
CA LEU A 69 -1.34 7.34 3.70
C LEU A 69 -0.14 7.96 2.99
N ALA A 70 -0.23 8.24 1.69
CA ALA A 70 0.82 8.91 0.93
C ALA A 70 1.11 10.33 1.49
N ALA A 71 0.07 11.08 1.85
CA ALA A 71 0.23 12.40 2.47
C ALA A 71 0.92 12.32 3.84
N LEU A 72 0.61 11.30 4.66
CA LEU A 72 1.24 11.07 5.96
C LEU A 72 2.70 10.62 5.84
N LEU A 73 3.04 9.85 4.79
CA LEU A 73 4.42 9.40 4.54
C LEU A 73 5.34 10.56 4.12
N GLY A 74 4.77 11.56 3.45
CA GLY A 74 5.46 12.79 3.05
C GLY A 74 6.48 12.56 1.92
N SER A 75 7.68 12.09 2.28
CA SER A 75 8.78 11.90 1.33
C SER A 75 8.53 10.77 0.33
N GLU A 76 9.02 10.93 -0.90
CA GLU A 76 8.92 9.90 -1.95
C GLU A 76 9.64 8.60 -1.56
N GLU A 77 10.73 8.69 -0.80
CA GLU A 77 11.46 7.53 -0.27
C GLU A 77 10.60 6.72 0.71
N ASN A 78 9.88 7.39 1.62
CA ASN A 78 8.97 6.74 2.56
C ASN A 78 7.80 6.09 1.84
N LYS A 79 7.22 6.78 0.83
CA LYS A 79 6.13 6.25 0.00
C LYS A 79 6.56 4.98 -0.72
N THR A 80 7.70 5.04 -1.42
CA THR A 80 8.27 3.91 -2.16
C THR A 80 8.54 2.73 -1.23
N THR A 81 9.15 2.98 -0.07
CA THR A 81 9.45 1.94 0.91
C THR A 81 8.17 1.29 1.45
N TYR A 82 7.19 2.11 1.85
CA TYR A 82 5.95 1.64 2.48
C TYR A 82 5.04 0.88 1.51
N PHE A 83 4.81 1.42 0.30
CA PHE A 83 3.92 0.79 -0.67
C PHE A 83 4.52 -0.44 -1.36
N ASN A 84 5.82 -0.70 -1.19
CA ASN A 84 6.48 -1.93 -1.66
C ASN A 84 6.67 -3.00 -0.58
N MET A 85 6.17 -2.79 0.64
CA MET A 85 6.24 -3.81 1.68
C MET A 85 5.40 -5.04 1.30
N ALA A 86 6.02 -6.21 1.40
CA ALA A 86 5.38 -7.49 1.13
C ALA A 86 4.81 -8.10 2.42
N ASN A 87 3.63 -8.70 2.34
CA ASN A 87 3.06 -9.44 3.45
C ASN A 87 3.84 -10.74 3.76
N ARG A 88 3.52 -11.37 4.90
CA ARG A 88 4.25 -12.54 5.39
C ARG A 88 4.04 -13.81 4.60
N PHE A 89 2.85 -14.04 4.04
CA PHE A 89 2.45 -15.36 3.57
C PHE A 89 2.64 -15.52 2.06
N THR A 90 2.08 -14.60 1.29
CA THR A 90 2.14 -14.64 -0.17
C THR A 90 3.28 -13.79 -0.71
N GLY A 91 3.82 -12.88 0.11
CA GLY A 91 4.72 -11.83 -0.37
C GLY A 91 4.01 -10.81 -1.24
N ASP A 92 2.68 -10.78 -1.22
CA ASP A 92 1.92 -9.76 -1.93
C ASP A 92 2.23 -8.41 -1.33
N ARG A 93 2.51 -7.47 -2.23
CA ARG A 93 2.50 -6.02 -1.97
C ARG A 93 1.07 -5.48 -2.10
N PRO A 94 0.80 -4.25 -1.63
CA PRO A 94 -0.50 -3.60 -1.81
C PRO A 94 -1.02 -3.64 -3.26
N VAL A 95 -0.15 -3.53 -4.26
CA VAL A 95 -0.51 -3.60 -5.69
C VAL A 95 -1.08 -4.96 -6.12
N HIS A 96 -0.51 -6.07 -5.63
CA HIS A 96 -1.05 -7.42 -5.86
C HIS A 96 -2.40 -7.58 -5.18
N THR A 97 -2.54 -6.99 -3.98
CA THR A 97 -3.81 -7.00 -3.25
C THR A 97 -4.88 -6.24 -4.04
N ALA A 98 -4.58 -5.04 -4.54
CA ALA A 98 -5.52 -4.28 -5.37
C ALA A 98 -5.99 -5.07 -6.60
N MET A 99 -5.07 -5.74 -7.30
CA MET A 99 -5.42 -6.54 -8.48
C MET A 99 -6.17 -7.82 -8.18
N ARG A 100 -5.84 -8.51 -7.08
CA ARG A 100 -6.58 -9.69 -6.60
C ARG A 100 -8.08 -9.38 -6.41
N TYR A 101 -8.43 -8.15 -6.07
CA TYR A 101 -9.81 -7.70 -5.89
C TYR A 101 -10.34 -6.81 -7.03
N GLY A 102 -9.57 -6.60 -8.10
CA GLY A 102 -9.99 -5.86 -9.30
C GLY A 102 -10.07 -4.33 -9.14
N TYR A 103 -9.37 -3.73 -8.18
CA TYR A 103 -9.41 -2.28 -7.94
C TYR A 103 -8.34 -1.52 -8.73
N LEU A 104 -8.59 -1.31 -10.03
CA LEU A 104 -7.68 -0.61 -10.96
C LEU A 104 -7.37 0.83 -10.54
N ASN A 105 -8.37 1.55 -10.01
CA ASN A 105 -8.21 2.90 -9.46
C ASN A 105 -7.23 2.94 -8.28
N VAL A 106 -7.24 1.90 -7.43
CA VAL A 106 -6.30 1.76 -6.32
C VAL A 106 -4.92 1.38 -6.85
N LEU A 107 -4.83 0.47 -7.82
CA LEU A 107 -3.56 0.14 -8.49
C LEU A 107 -2.89 1.40 -9.04
N ARG A 108 -3.62 2.20 -9.84
CA ARG A 108 -3.10 3.45 -10.43
C ARG A 108 -2.59 4.41 -9.35
N THR A 109 -3.33 4.56 -8.26
CA THR A 109 -2.97 5.45 -7.15
C THR A 109 -1.71 4.96 -6.41
N LEU A 110 -1.60 3.65 -6.16
CA LEU A 110 -0.40 3.06 -5.57
C LEU A 110 0.84 3.28 -6.45
N VAL A 111 0.73 3.01 -7.76
CA VAL A 111 1.83 3.18 -8.72
C VAL A 111 2.25 4.65 -8.82
N ALA A 112 1.28 5.58 -8.82
CA ALA A 112 1.56 7.02 -8.80
C ALA A 112 2.33 7.48 -7.55
N HIS A 113 2.28 6.71 -6.46
CA HIS A 113 3.01 6.97 -5.21
C HIS A 113 4.22 6.04 -5.01
N GLY A 114 4.77 5.48 -6.09
CA GLY A 114 6.04 4.74 -6.04
C GLY A 114 5.91 3.25 -5.72
N ALA A 115 4.70 2.68 -5.76
CA ALA A 115 4.54 1.23 -5.71
C ALA A 115 4.98 0.60 -7.04
N ASP A 116 5.75 -0.49 -6.98
CA ASP A 116 6.24 -1.21 -8.15
C ASP A 116 5.23 -2.31 -8.56
N PRO A 117 4.52 -2.15 -9.70
CA PRO A 117 3.57 -3.12 -10.19
C PRO A 117 4.23 -4.31 -10.91
N THR A 118 5.53 -4.25 -11.18
CA THR A 118 6.26 -5.30 -11.93
C THR A 118 6.87 -6.37 -11.03
N ALA A 119 6.94 -6.11 -9.73
CA ALA A 119 7.49 -7.06 -8.79
C ALA A 119 6.69 -8.35 -8.72
N LYS A 120 7.43 -9.42 -8.44
CA LYS A 120 6.88 -10.74 -8.21
C LYS A 120 6.68 -10.97 -6.72
N ASN A 121 5.55 -11.57 -6.36
CA ASN A 121 5.32 -12.13 -5.04
C ASN A 121 6.10 -13.46 -4.86
N ARG A 122 5.86 -14.19 -3.76
CA ARG A 122 6.55 -15.47 -3.49
C ARG A 122 6.13 -16.62 -4.40
N PHE A 123 5.01 -16.49 -5.09
CA PHE A 123 4.55 -17.46 -6.10
C PHE A 123 5.10 -17.15 -7.48
N GLY A 124 5.78 -16.01 -7.66
CA GLY A 124 6.26 -15.56 -8.96
C GLY A 124 5.26 -14.70 -9.72
N ASP A 125 4.10 -14.40 -9.12
CA ASP A 125 3.02 -13.64 -9.73
C ASP A 125 3.30 -12.14 -9.64
N THR A 126 3.06 -11.44 -10.73
CA THR A 126 2.97 -9.99 -10.85
C THR A 126 1.53 -9.53 -10.74
N VAL A 127 1.28 -8.21 -10.76
CA VAL A 127 -0.08 -7.67 -10.74
C VAL A 127 -0.92 -8.09 -11.95
N LEU A 128 -0.28 -8.48 -13.07
CA LEU A 128 -0.94 -8.92 -14.30
C LEU A 128 -1.34 -10.40 -14.30
N ASP A 129 -0.79 -11.20 -13.37
CA ASP A 129 -1.09 -12.63 -13.27
C ASP A 129 -2.38 -12.91 -12.49
N TYR A 130 -2.94 -11.90 -11.81
CA TYR A 130 -4.20 -12.03 -11.10
C TYR A 130 -5.38 -12.00 -12.08
N PRO A 131 -6.24 -13.02 -12.13
CA PRO A 131 -7.41 -13.02 -12.98
C PRO A 131 -8.47 -12.08 -12.41
N GLY A 132 -8.92 -11.14 -13.22
CA GLY A 132 -10.12 -10.34 -12.97
C GLY A 132 -10.94 -10.28 -14.24
N ASP A 133 -12.26 -10.34 -14.12
CA ASP A 133 -13.21 -10.22 -15.23
C ASP A 133 -13.24 -8.79 -15.84
N TYR A 134 -12.42 -7.88 -15.34
CA TYR A 134 -12.40 -6.45 -15.69
C TYR A 134 -11.02 -6.02 -16.19
N GLU A 135 -11.03 -5.38 -17.36
CA GLU A 135 -10.02 -4.46 -17.94
C GLU A 135 -8.54 -4.75 -17.62
N MET A 136 -8.06 -5.95 -17.97
CA MET A 136 -6.63 -6.25 -18.03
C MET A 136 -5.84 -5.29 -18.93
N ASP A 137 -6.52 -4.66 -19.89
CA ASP A 137 -5.92 -3.67 -20.77
C ASP A 137 -5.54 -2.39 -20.02
N GLU A 138 -6.34 -1.95 -19.04
CA GLU A 138 -5.95 -0.80 -18.21
C GLU A 138 -4.80 -1.17 -17.28
N ALA A 139 -4.84 -2.34 -16.64
CA ALA A 139 -3.74 -2.81 -15.79
C ALA A 139 -2.42 -2.89 -16.57
N ARG A 140 -2.46 -3.40 -17.82
CA ARG A 140 -1.31 -3.41 -18.74
C ARG A 140 -0.83 -1.99 -19.07
N SER A 141 -1.74 -1.08 -19.41
CA SER A 141 -1.40 0.33 -19.66
C SER A 141 -0.68 0.97 -18.48
N ILE A 142 -1.13 0.72 -17.24
CA ILE A 142 -0.47 1.25 -16.03
C ILE A 142 0.95 0.69 -15.90
N VAL A 143 1.14 -0.61 -16.15
CA VAL A 143 2.45 -1.26 -16.07
C VAL A 143 3.39 -0.76 -17.17
N ASP A 144 2.90 -0.59 -18.40
CA ASP A 144 3.70 -0.10 -19.52
C ASP A 144 4.08 1.37 -19.33
N GLU A 145 3.17 2.21 -18.84
CA GLU A 145 3.48 3.58 -18.43
C GLU A 145 4.54 3.63 -17.33
N TYR A 146 4.46 2.73 -16.35
CA TYR A 146 5.46 2.63 -15.27
C TYR A 146 6.85 2.28 -15.83
N LYS A 147 6.93 1.28 -16.72
CA LYS A 147 8.19 0.89 -17.38
C LYS A 147 8.76 2.01 -18.25
N ALA A 148 7.92 2.73 -18.98
CA ALA A 148 8.34 3.85 -19.82
C ALA A 148 8.93 5.00 -19.00
N LYS A 149 8.44 5.23 -17.77
CA LYS A 149 8.95 6.25 -16.84
C LYS A 149 10.20 5.79 -16.09
N SER A 150 10.42 4.49 -15.98
CA SER A 150 11.54 3.87 -15.25
C SER A 150 12.40 3.01 -16.19
N PRO A 151 13.15 3.61 -17.15
CA PRO A 151 13.96 2.86 -18.12
C PRO A 151 15.10 2.04 -17.48
N GLU A 152 15.38 2.23 -16.19
CA GLU A 152 16.42 1.51 -15.45
C GLU A 152 15.91 0.32 -14.62
N ALA A 153 14.61 0.00 -14.64
CA ALA A 153 14.04 -1.14 -13.89
C ALA A 153 14.04 -2.47 -14.68
N CYS A 154 14.86 -2.58 -15.72
CA CYS A 154 15.10 -3.82 -16.44
C CYS A 154 16.45 -4.40 -15.96
N PRO A 155 16.54 -5.67 -15.48
CA PRO A 155 17.82 -6.29 -15.20
C PRO A 155 18.66 -6.52 -16.48
#